data_AF-A0A832N8Z2-F1
#
_entry.id   AF-A0A832N8Z2-F1
#
_cell.length_a   1.000
_cell.length_b   1.000
_cell.length_c   1.000
_cell.angle_alpha   90.00
_cell.angle_beta   90.00
_cell.angle_gamma   90.00
#
_symmetry.space_group_name_H-M   'P 1'
#
loop_
_entity.id
_entity.type
_entity.pdbx_description
1 polymer ?
#
loop_
_entity_poly.entity_id
_entity_poly.type
_entity_poly.pdbx_seq_one_letter_code
_entity_poly.pdbx_strand_id
1 'polypeptide(L)'
;MAEASPSLEALARQYVRWRIREYILAQGRPVKVGEMSRELGAAWQLSPRLIRQELQQSGETVPVERFWDLKWHHEEKSRSLDGALRTLLRQHGMPLRLSLLVQETARWRRRAYEVAWEITSRLLRSRPQTYVFLNPEDPDPWVALREWLLEVPPGDEAEQREKMLWRLGKVETALKALKWPSNWKSLPPLELAVRVIERSEGVVDHRLLAFAIWQRKGEEYEPLALFRGLWEHPKVHGLSGPVWVSEALYQRIQQEVQRLSEAAEGEGPGLPVAMVVQELLQRPVEARARLRISEEDLLQVYLALQRSPEGRSILDLVSEVLEFFPGDEEFVPALQSLHQAMMGDPRFTLVGADRWFLTSSLPVALHTLLPTLQPSQIVVIDPLGGPVDAELADEGLEGSLDLEVHAPDLEDVGEEHEVGELAASVRLTQRVRYVTLLRHYREGTLKVRKIDQGIFPPELADITPLLLILPHGETYSAWFTPKFSLVVGLERFYA
;
A
#
# COMPACT_ATOMS: atom_id res chain seq x y z
N MET A 1 9.79 -33.22 26.23
CA MET A 1 8.45 -33.06 25.64
C MET A 1 8.62 -33.03 24.13
N ALA A 2 7.85 -33.80 23.35
CA ALA A 2 7.89 -33.66 21.89
C ALA A 2 7.35 -32.27 21.58
N GLU A 3 8.13 -31.40 20.92
CA GLU A 3 7.54 -30.19 20.35
C GLU A 3 6.47 -30.67 19.37
N ALA A 4 5.21 -30.44 19.73
CA ALA A 4 4.09 -30.65 18.83
C ALA A 4 4.40 -29.88 17.55
N SER A 5 4.07 -30.45 16.39
CA SER A 5 4.12 -29.71 15.14
C SER A 5 3.47 -28.35 15.37
N PRO A 6 4.14 -27.24 15.00
CA PRO A 6 3.63 -25.91 15.29
C PRO A 6 2.19 -25.80 14.79
N SER A 7 1.32 -25.18 15.60
CA SER A 7 -0.07 -24.98 15.21
C SER A 7 -0.13 -24.18 13.90
N LEU A 8 -1.24 -24.33 13.16
CA LEU A 8 -1.43 -23.58 11.92
C LEU A 8 -1.32 -22.07 12.15
N GLU A 9 -1.86 -21.58 13.28
CA GLU A 9 -1.72 -20.19 13.69
C GLU A 9 -0.25 -19.78 13.91
N ALA A 10 0.55 -20.62 14.59
CA ALA A 10 1.97 -20.32 14.82
C ALA A 10 2.75 -20.24 13.51
N LEU A 11 2.45 -21.14 12.55
CA LEU A 11 3.04 -21.10 11.21
C LEU A 11 2.63 -19.85 10.43
N ALA A 12 1.35 -19.45 10.52
CA ALA A 12 0.85 -18.22 9.90
C ALA A 12 1.54 -16.98 10.46
N ARG A 13 1.65 -16.85 11.79
CA ARG A 13 2.37 -15.73 12.41
C ARG A 13 3.86 -15.71 12.05
N GLN A 14 4.51 -16.88 12.03
CA GLN A 14 5.91 -17.00 11.59
C GLN A 14 6.07 -16.55 10.13
N TYR A 15 5.14 -16.92 9.25
CA TYR A 15 5.12 -16.50 7.86
C TYR A 15 4.97 -14.98 7.71
N VAL A 16 4.05 -14.36 8.47
CA VAL A 16 3.87 -12.90 8.49
C VAL A 16 5.14 -12.19 8.95
N ARG A 17 5.75 -12.63 10.06
CA ARG A 17 7.03 -12.07 10.54
C ARG A 17 8.14 -12.16 9.50
N TRP A 18 8.22 -13.29 8.80
CA TRP A 18 9.18 -13.49 7.74
C TRP A 18 9.00 -12.48 6.61
N ARG A 19 7.76 -12.28 6.14
CA ARG A 19 7.44 -11.29 5.10
C ARG A 19 7.72 -9.86 5.51
N ILE A 20 7.35 -9.48 6.74
CA ILE A 20 7.67 -8.16 7.32
C ILE A 20 9.18 -7.93 7.30
N ARG A 21 9.96 -8.92 7.75
CA ARG A 21 11.42 -8.82 7.80
C ARG A 21 12.06 -8.74 6.42
N GLU A 22 11.59 -9.54 5.47
CA GLU A 22 12.02 -9.46 4.07
C GLU A 22 11.75 -8.08 3.48
N TYR A 23 10.58 -7.50 3.77
CA TYR A 23 10.23 -6.14 3.34
C TYR A 23 11.16 -5.09 3.94
N ILE A 24 11.40 -5.11 5.25
CA ILE A 24 12.31 -4.15 5.91
C ILE A 24 13.73 -4.27 5.36
N LEU A 25 14.22 -5.50 5.12
CA LEU A 25 15.53 -5.74 4.49
C LEU A 25 15.61 -5.12 3.10
N ALA A 26 14.57 -5.31 2.27
CA ALA A 26 14.52 -4.77 0.91
C ALA A 26 14.48 -3.24 0.86
N GLN A 27 13.86 -2.60 1.86
CA GLN A 27 13.89 -1.14 1.95
C GLN A 27 15.25 -0.60 2.42
N GLY A 28 16.00 -1.38 3.22
CA GLY A 28 17.31 -0.98 3.75
C GLY A 28 17.28 0.22 4.69
N ARG A 29 16.09 0.62 5.14
CA ARG A 29 15.82 1.73 6.07
C ARG A 29 14.69 1.35 7.04
N PRO A 30 14.55 2.04 8.17
CA PRO A 30 13.35 1.93 9.00
C PRO A 30 12.08 2.23 8.19
N VAL A 31 11.01 1.48 8.47
CA VAL A 31 9.76 1.50 7.68
C VAL A 31 8.55 1.72 8.59
N LYS A 32 7.55 2.47 8.12
CA LYS A 32 6.26 2.66 8.79
C LYS A 32 5.30 1.48 8.59
N VAL A 33 4.37 1.25 9.52
CA VAL A 33 3.33 0.20 9.38
C VAL A 33 2.40 0.52 8.22
N GLY A 34 2.04 1.79 8.01
CA GLY A 34 1.23 2.19 6.85
C GLY A 34 1.88 1.85 5.51
N GLU A 35 3.20 2.03 5.40
CA GLU A 35 3.97 1.67 4.20
C GLU A 35 3.96 0.14 3.98
N MET A 36 4.20 -0.63 5.05
CA MET A 36 4.15 -2.10 5.00
C MET A 36 2.76 -2.61 4.65
N SER A 37 1.71 -2.02 5.22
CA SER A 37 0.33 -2.44 4.95
C SER A 37 -0.08 -2.14 3.50
N ARG A 38 0.38 -1.06 2.89
CA ARG A 38 0.08 -0.77 1.49
C ARG A 38 0.67 -1.83 0.55
N GLU A 39 1.94 -2.14 0.72
CA GLU A 39 2.66 -3.06 -0.18
C GLU A 39 2.34 -4.53 0.14
N LEU A 40 2.40 -4.92 1.42
CA LEU A 40 2.13 -6.29 1.84
C LEU A 40 0.63 -6.59 1.90
N GLY A 41 -0.23 -5.58 2.14
CA GLY A 41 -1.68 -5.74 2.11
C GLY A 41 -2.20 -5.99 0.70
N ALA A 42 -1.67 -5.31 -0.32
CA ALA A 42 -2.03 -5.58 -1.71
C ALA A 42 -1.64 -7.00 -2.15
N ALA A 43 -0.48 -7.49 -1.72
CA ALA A 43 0.03 -8.80 -2.13
C ALA A 43 -0.49 -9.97 -1.27
N TRP A 44 -0.78 -9.74 0.01
CA TRP A 44 -1.03 -10.80 1.00
C TRP A 44 -2.20 -10.52 1.95
N GLN A 45 -2.97 -9.46 1.72
CA GLN A 45 -4.15 -9.07 2.51
C GLN A 45 -3.83 -8.95 4.02
N LEU A 46 -2.65 -8.44 4.34
CA LEU A 46 -2.25 -8.16 5.72
C LEU A 46 -2.87 -6.86 6.23
N SER A 47 -3.59 -6.97 7.34
CA SER A 47 -4.09 -5.78 8.03
C SER A 47 -2.96 -5.01 8.73
N PRO A 48 -3.03 -3.66 8.78
CA PRO A 48 -2.04 -2.88 9.51
C PRO A 48 -1.93 -3.27 10.98
N ARG A 49 -3.05 -3.66 11.60
CA ARG A 49 -3.10 -4.10 13.00
C ARG A 49 -2.37 -5.40 13.23
N LEU A 50 -2.54 -6.40 12.35
CA LEU A 50 -1.79 -7.65 12.45
C LEU A 50 -0.28 -7.38 12.29
N ILE A 51 0.10 -6.52 11.33
CA ILE A 51 1.51 -6.12 11.14
C ILE A 51 2.07 -5.49 12.42
N ARG A 52 1.34 -4.52 13.01
CA ARG A 52 1.75 -3.86 14.26
C ARG A 52 1.87 -4.83 15.43
N GLN A 53 0.91 -5.75 15.59
CA GLN A 53 0.94 -6.79 16.62
C GLN A 53 2.18 -7.68 16.46
N GLU A 54 2.47 -8.16 15.25
CA GLU A 54 3.63 -9.02 14.99
C GLU A 54 4.95 -8.28 15.19
N LEU A 55 5.04 -7.00 14.80
CA LEU A 55 6.21 -6.17 15.06
C LEU A 55 6.47 -6.00 16.56
N GLN A 56 5.44 -5.67 17.35
CA GLN A 56 5.54 -5.51 18.80
C GLN A 56 5.87 -6.82 19.53
N GLN A 57 5.34 -7.94 19.05
CA GLN A 57 5.58 -9.25 19.63
C GLN A 57 6.89 -9.89 19.15
N SER A 58 7.45 -9.42 18.03
CA SER A 58 8.71 -9.96 17.52
C SER A 58 9.87 -9.39 18.34
N GLY A 59 10.67 -10.29 18.94
CA GLY A 59 11.93 -9.90 19.58
C GLY A 59 13.03 -9.50 18.57
N GLU A 60 12.72 -9.49 17.28
CA GLU A 60 13.64 -9.26 16.15
C GLU A 60 13.53 -7.85 15.56
N THR A 61 12.46 -7.11 15.85
CA THR A 61 12.30 -5.71 15.42
C THR A 61 12.35 -4.74 16.60
N VAL A 62 12.75 -3.51 16.33
CA VAL A 62 12.77 -2.43 17.31
C VAL A 62 12.06 -1.20 16.75
N PRO A 63 11.27 -0.49 17.59
CA PRO A 63 10.72 0.80 17.21
C PRO A 63 11.85 1.85 17.22
N VAL A 64 11.92 2.61 16.13
CA VAL A 64 12.79 3.77 15.95
C VAL A 64 11.88 4.97 15.70
N GLU A 65 11.53 5.69 16.77
CA GLU A 65 10.49 6.72 16.74
C GLU A 65 9.15 6.19 16.21
N ARG A 66 8.73 6.58 15.00
CA ARG A 66 7.51 6.10 14.32
C ARG A 66 7.76 5.04 13.26
N PHE A 67 9.00 4.57 13.15
CA PHE A 67 9.42 3.56 12.20
C PHE A 67 9.76 2.26 12.92
N TRP A 68 9.79 1.18 12.16
CA TRP A 68 10.24 -0.13 12.59
C TRP A 68 11.50 -0.51 11.84
N ASP A 69 12.48 -1.03 12.56
CA ASP A 69 13.72 -1.52 12.00
C ASP A 69 14.09 -2.87 12.61
N LEU A 70 15.03 -3.57 12.00
CA LEU A 70 15.53 -4.84 12.51
C LEU A 70 16.47 -4.59 13.68
N LYS A 71 16.27 -5.31 14.77
CA LYS A 71 17.02 -5.15 16.03
C LYS A 71 18.53 -5.22 15.83
N TRP A 72 19.00 -6.14 15.00
CA TRP A 72 20.43 -6.32 14.72
C TRP A 72 21.07 -5.12 14.00
N HIS A 73 20.29 -4.20 13.43
CA HIS A 73 20.82 -2.96 12.88
C HIS A 73 21.36 -2.03 13.97
N HIS A 74 20.83 -2.15 15.19
CA HIS A 74 21.15 -1.33 16.36
C HIS A 74 22.09 -2.03 17.36
N GLU A 75 22.30 -3.34 17.23
CA GLU A 75 23.27 -4.08 18.04
C GLU A 75 24.71 -3.71 17.64
N GLU A 76 25.62 -3.51 18.61
CA GLU A 76 27.00 -3.11 18.35
C GLU A 76 27.77 -4.14 17.50
N LYS A 77 28.28 -3.67 16.35
CA LYS A 77 28.93 -4.50 15.33
C LYS A 77 30.43 -4.65 15.60
N SER A 78 30.77 -5.51 16.56
CA SER A 78 32.14 -6.05 16.71
C SER A 78 32.43 -7.25 15.79
N ARG A 79 31.44 -7.68 14.99
CA ARG A 79 31.55 -8.86 14.12
C ARG A 79 32.20 -8.52 12.77
N SER A 80 32.96 -9.47 12.23
CA SER A 80 33.42 -9.40 10.84
C SER A 80 32.22 -9.40 9.88
N LEU A 81 32.39 -8.82 8.68
CA LEU A 81 31.32 -8.77 7.66
C LEU A 81 30.77 -10.17 7.34
N ASP A 82 31.66 -11.15 7.20
CA ASP A 82 31.29 -12.55 6.99
C ASP A 82 30.45 -13.10 8.14
N GLY A 83 30.88 -12.89 9.39
CA GLY A 83 30.13 -13.32 10.56
C GLY A 83 28.74 -12.68 10.61
N ALA A 84 28.64 -11.41 10.25
CA ALA A 84 27.37 -10.67 10.19
C ALA A 84 26.44 -11.21 9.09
N LEU A 85 26.94 -11.42 7.87
CA LEU A 85 26.15 -12.02 6.77
C LEU A 85 25.72 -13.45 7.08
N ARG A 86 26.58 -14.25 7.73
CA ARG A 86 26.24 -15.60 8.18
C ARG A 86 25.16 -15.57 9.27
N THR A 87 25.27 -14.66 10.25
CA THR A 87 24.22 -14.47 11.27
C THR A 87 22.91 -14.05 10.62
N LEU A 88 22.93 -13.11 9.68
CA LEU A 88 21.76 -12.64 8.96
C LEU A 88 21.06 -13.79 8.24
N LEU A 89 21.79 -14.58 7.44
CA LEU A 89 21.20 -15.75 6.76
C LEU A 89 20.65 -16.78 7.76
N ARG A 90 21.34 -17.03 8.88
CA ARG A 90 20.85 -17.95 9.93
C ARG A 90 19.56 -17.48 10.59
N GLN A 91 19.50 -16.21 10.97
CA GLN A 91 18.32 -15.60 11.58
C GLN A 91 17.18 -15.50 10.56
N HIS A 92 17.51 -15.20 9.29
CA HIS A 92 16.54 -15.22 8.21
C HIS A 92 16.01 -16.63 7.93
N GLY A 93 16.84 -17.65 8.10
CA GLY A 93 16.47 -19.06 8.05
C GLY A 93 16.18 -19.59 6.64
N MET A 94 16.37 -18.78 5.60
CA MET A 94 16.06 -19.07 4.19
C MET A 94 17.07 -18.39 3.27
N PRO A 95 17.24 -18.88 2.03
CA PRO A 95 18.05 -18.19 1.03
C PRO A 95 17.61 -16.73 0.86
N LEU A 96 18.57 -15.82 0.71
CA LEU A 96 18.33 -14.42 0.42
C LEU A 96 18.92 -14.04 -0.93
N ARG A 97 18.27 -13.11 -1.64
CA ARG A 97 18.86 -12.49 -2.83
C ARG A 97 20.17 -11.77 -2.48
N LEU A 98 21.13 -11.81 -3.40
CA LEU A 98 22.41 -11.14 -3.24
C LEU A 98 22.22 -9.63 -3.03
N SER A 99 21.30 -9.01 -3.75
CA SER A 99 20.93 -7.60 -3.62
C SER A 99 20.59 -7.19 -2.19
N LEU A 100 19.84 -8.02 -1.45
CA LEU A 100 19.49 -7.79 -0.05
C LEU A 100 20.73 -7.87 0.86
N LEU A 101 21.60 -8.86 0.63
CA LEU A 101 22.86 -8.98 1.37
C LEU A 101 23.82 -7.81 1.08
N VAL A 102 23.78 -7.29 -0.13
CA VAL A 102 24.55 -6.12 -0.55
C VAL A 102 24.03 -4.85 0.12
N GLN A 103 22.72 -4.67 0.18
CA GLN A 103 22.09 -3.53 0.87
C GLN A 103 22.47 -3.50 2.35
N GLU A 104 22.44 -4.66 3.02
CA GLU A 104 22.92 -4.79 4.39
C GLU A 104 24.41 -4.48 4.53
N THR A 105 25.22 -4.93 3.57
CA THR A 105 26.66 -4.62 3.56
C THR A 105 26.92 -3.12 3.36
N ALA A 106 26.20 -2.48 2.45
CA ALA A 106 26.27 -1.05 2.18
C ALA A 106 25.95 -0.25 3.45
N ARG A 107 24.89 -0.63 4.15
CA ARG A 107 24.48 -0.05 5.43
C ARG A 107 25.55 -0.23 6.51
N TRP A 108 26.06 -1.46 6.70
CA TRP A 108 27.04 -1.75 7.75
C TRP A 108 28.39 -1.08 7.50
N ARG A 109 28.83 -1.01 6.24
CA ARG A 109 30.11 -0.42 5.86
C ARG A 109 30.02 1.07 5.54
N ARG A 110 28.81 1.64 5.52
CA ARG A 110 28.53 3.02 5.07
C ARG A 110 29.18 3.30 3.71
N ARG A 111 28.95 2.40 2.75
CA ARG A 111 29.47 2.50 1.38
C ARG A 111 28.32 2.61 0.39
N ALA A 112 28.61 3.16 -0.78
CA ALA A 112 27.70 3.12 -1.91
C ALA A 112 27.38 1.66 -2.29
N TYR A 113 26.20 1.46 -2.86
CA TYR A 113 25.67 0.13 -3.18
C TYR A 113 26.60 -0.64 -4.12
N GLU A 114 27.17 0.02 -5.12
CA GLU A 114 28.05 -0.57 -6.14
C GLU A 114 29.34 -1.11 -5.53
N VAL A 115 29.91 -0.37 -4.57
CA VAL A 115 31.12 -0.79 -3.85
C VAL A 115 30.79 -1.95 -2.91
N ALA A 116 29.64 -1.91 -2.24
CA ALA A 116 29.19 -3.01 -1.40
C ALA A 116 28.94 -4.28 -2.23
N TRP A 117 28.40 -4.13 -3.44
CA TRP A 117 28.16 -5.24 -4.37
C TRP A 117 29.43 -6.01 -4.68
N GLU A 118 30.50 -5.31 -5.06
CA GLU A 118 31.79 -5.93 -5.35
C GLU A 118 32.37 -6.65 -4.13
N ILE A 119 32.34 -6.00 -2.96
CA ILE A 119 32.88 -6.56 -1.71
C ILE A 119 32.12 -7.83 -1.32
N THR A 120 30.79 -7.77 -1.28
CA THR A 120 29.94 -8.89 -0.85
C THR A 120 30.02 -10.04 -1.83
N SER A 121 29.90 -9.77 -3.13
CA SER A 121 30.01 -10.79 -4.17
C SER A 121 31.35 -11.53 -4.10
N ARG A 122 32.46 -10.79 -3.99
CA ARG A 122 33.80 -11.39 -3.87
C ARG A 122 33.96 -12.19 -2.58
N LEU A 123 33.47 -11.68 -1.45
CA LEU A 123 33.53 -12.37 -0.17
C LEU A 123 32.80 -13.72 -0.22
N LEU A 124 31.54 -13.71 -0.65
CA LEU A 124 30.70 -14.91 -0.70
C LEU A 124 31.29 -15.96 -1.66
N ARG A 125 31.76 -15.53 -2.85
CA ARG A 125 32.40 -16.43 -3.83
C ARG A 125 33.74 -16.98 -3.35
N SER A 126 34.51 -16.22 -2.56
CA SER A 126 35.77 -16.69 -1.97
C SER A 126 35.59 -17.73 -0.87
N ARG A 127 34.36 -17.96 -0.40
CA ARG A 127 34.04 -18.85 0.73
C ARG A 127 33.01 -19.93 0.35
N PRO A 128 33.32 -20.79 -0.63
CA PRO A 128 32.40 -21.85 -1.05
C PRO A 128 32.14 -22.88 0.06
N GLN A 129 32.97 -22.94 1.10
CA GLN A 129 32.74 -23.81 2.27
C GLN A 129 31.62 -23.31 3.19
N THR A 130 31.17 -22.06 3.04
CA THR A 130 30.15 -21.44 3.91
C THR A 130 28.90 -21.05 3.14
N TYR A 131 29.05 -20.53 1.92
CA TYR A 131 27.95 -20.02 1.11
C TYR A 131 27.79 -20.81 -0.17
N VAL A 132 26.54 -20.93 -0.62
CA VAL A 132 26.18 -21.60 -1.87
C VAL A 132 25.21 -20.71 -2.65
N PHE A 133 25.40 -20.63 -3.96
CA PHE A 133 24.52 -19.91 -4.87
C PHE A 133 23.57 -20.92 -5.52
N LEU A 134 22.26 -20.70 -5.42
CA LEU A 134 21.27 -21.65 -5.96
C LEU A 134 21.13 -21.50 -7.48
N ASN A 135 21.12 -20.27 -7.98
CA ASN A 135 20.96 -19.91 -9.39
C ASN A 135 22.11 -18.97 -9.81
N PRO A 136 23.35 -19.47 -9.93
CA PRO A 136 24.54 -18.64 -10.13
C PRO A 136 24.57 -17.84 -11.46
N GLU A 137 23.73 -18.24 -12.42
CA GLU A 137 23.56 -17.57 -13.72
C GLU A 137 22.69 -16.31 -13.64
N ASP A 138 21.87 -16.17 -12.59
CA ASP A 138 21.05 -14.98 -12.36
C ASP A 138 21.95 -13.81 -11.94
N PRO A 139 21.75 -12.59 -12.48
CA PRO A 139 22.47 -11.39 -12.01
C PRO A 139 22.27 -11.11 -10.52
N ASP A 140 21.16 -11.53 -9.92
CA ASP A 140 20.86 -11.42 -8.50
C ASP A 140 20.59 -12.81 -7.88
N PRO A 141 21.62 -13.65 -7.70
CA PRO A 141 21.43 -15.04 -7.30
C PRO A 141 20.96 -15.15 -5.84
N TRP A 142 20.21 -16.20 -5.55
CA TRP A 142 19.88 -16.62 -4.19
C TRP A 142 21.11 -17.23 -3.52
N VAL A 143 21.41 -16.73 -2.33
CA VAL A 143 22.52 -17.15 -1.49
C VAL A 143 21.98 -17.91 -0.30
N ALA A 144 22.46 -19.14 -0.12
CA ALA A 144 22.13 -20.03 0.99
C ALA A 144 23.37 -20.36 1.81
N LEU A 145 23.18 -20.87 3.03
CA LEU A 145 24.28 -21.40 3.83
C LEU A 145 24.51 -22.88 3.52
N ARG A 146 25.79 -23.24 3.36
CA ARG A 146 26.20 -24.62 3.11
C ARG A 146 25.82 -25.56 4.25
N GLU A 147 25.75 -25.06 5.48
CA GLU A 147 25.34 -25.85 6.67
C GLU A 147 23.87 -26.28 6.67
N TRP A 148 23.04 -25.72 5.78
CA TRP A 148 21.68 -26.18 5.55
C TRP A 148 21.65 -27.44 4.70
N LEU A 149 22.66 -27.64 3.85
CA LEU A 149 22.83 -28.86 3.06
C LEU A 149 23.33 -30.00 3.96
N LEU A 150 22.94 -31.23 3.62
CA LEU A 150 23.51 -32.41 4.24
C LEU A 150 24.62 -32.96 3.35
N GLU A 151 25.86 -32.65 3.68
CA GLU A 151 27.03 -33.23 3.04
C GLU A 151 27.53 -34.40 3.88
N VAL A 152 27.50 -35.61 3.32
CA VAL A 152 27.99 -36.82 3.99
C VAL A 152 29.30 -37.25 3.33
N PRO A 153 30.46 -37.05 3.99
CA PRO A 153 31.72 -37.57 3.47
C PRO A 153 31.72 -39.11 3.52
N PRO A 154 32.41 -39.78 2.58
CA PRO A 154 32.47 -41.23 2.55
C PRO A 154 33.09 -41.81 3.84
N GLY A 155 32.39 -42.76 4.47
CA GLY A 155 32.83 -43.44 5.70
C GLY A 155 32.32 -42.86 7.02
N ASP A 156 31.51 -41.80 7.00
CA ASP A 156 31.17 -40.99 8.18
C ASP A 156 29.70 -41.14 8.66
N GLU A 157 29.05 -42.26 8.32
CA GLU A 157 27.60 -42.45 8.55
C GLU A 157 27.21 -42.34 10.04
N ALA A 158 28.08 -42.84 10.93
CA ALA A 158 27.85 -42.81 12.37
C ALA A 158 27.95 -41.40 12.95
N GLU A 159 28.94 -40.61 12.52
CA GLU A 159 29.14 -39.22 12.99
C GLU A 159 28.02 -38.30 12.47
N GLN A 160 27.58 -38.47 11.22
CA GLN A 160 26.47 -37.69 10.67
C GLN A 160 25.13 -38.03 11.35
N ARG A 161 24.91 -39.32 11.67
CA ARG A 161 23.75 -39.76 12.45
C ARG A 161 23.79 -39.17 13.86
N GLU A 162 24.96 -39.13 14.50
CA GLU A 162 25.14 -38.53 15.82
C GLU A 162 24.90 -37.01 15.81
N LYS A 163 25.47 -36.26 14.85
CA LYS A 163 25.23 -34.81 14.69
C LYS A 163 23.75 -34.48 14.48
N MET A 164 23.02 -35.33 13.74
CA MET A 164 21.57 -35.18 13.56
C MET A 164 20.80 -35.50 14.84
N LEU A 165 21.20 -36.54 15.57
CA LEU A 165 20.62 -36.93 16.87
C LEU A 165 20.76 -35.82 17.92
N TRP A 166 21.92 -35.18 18.00
CA TRP A 166 22.14 -34.04 18.89
C TRP A 166 21.25 -32.84 18.59
N ARG A 167 20.94 -32.58 17.32
CA ARG A 167 20.16 -31.40 16.90
C ARG A 167 18.65 -31.61 16.95
N LEU A 168 18.17 -32.80 16.61
CA LEU A 168 16.73 -33.11 16.52
C LEU A 168 16.21 -33.91 17.73
N GLY A 169 17.09 -34.42 18.59
CA GLY A 169 16.78 -35.22 19.78
C GLY A 169 16.17 -36.60 19.49
N LYS A 170 15.06 -36.64 18.74
CA LYS A 170 14.26 -37.83 18.39
C LYS A 170 14.24 -38.11 16.89
N VAL A 171 15.41 -38.18 16.26
CA VAL A 171 15.56 -38.42 14.82
C VAL A 171 14.79 -39.66 14.36
N GLU A 172 14.82 -40.76 15.12
CA GLU A 172 14.14 -42.00 14.72
C GLU A 172 12.62 -41.88 14.69
N THR A 173 12.03 -41.13 15.62
CA THR A 173 10.59 -40.85 15.61
C THR A 173 10.22 -39.98 14.42
N ALA A 174 11.03 -38.96 14.14
CA ALA A 174 10.82 -38.06 13.01
C ALA A 174 10.97 -38.77 11.65
N LEU A 175 11.96 -39.66 11.51
CA LEU A 175 12.15 -40.49 10.31
C LEU A 175 10.98 -41.46 10.08
N LYS A 176 10.44 -42.05 11.16
CA LYS A 176 9.26 -42.94 11.09
C LYS A 176 7.98 -42.19 10.73
N ALA A 177 7.89 -40.91 11.04
CA ALA A 177 6.74 -40.07 10.69
C ALA A 177 6.68 -39.70 9.20
N LEU A 178 7.81 -39.81 8.47
CA LEU A 178 7.84 -39.56 7.02
C LEU A 178 7.05 -40.64 6.27
N LYS A 179 6.03 -40.22 5.52
CA LYS A 179 5.16 -41.11 4.74
C LYS A 179 5.73 -41.34 3.34
N TRP A 180 6.28 -42.54 3.10
CA TRP A 180 6.98 -42.89 1.87
C TRP A 180 6.04 -43.35 0.73
N PRO A 181 6.33 -43.01 -0.53
CA PRO A 181 5.65 -43.61 -1.68
C PRO A 181 6.07 -45.07 -1.88
N SER A 182 5.11 -45.92 -2.27
CA SER A 182 5.34 -47.36 -2.50
C SER A 182 6.34 -47.62 -3.63
N ASN A 183 6.40 -46.71 -4.61
CA ASN A 183 7.31 -46.75 -5.75
C ASN A 183 8.62 -45.96 -5.53
N TRP A 184 9.03 -45.69 -4.28
CA TRP A 184 10.20 -44.82 -4.00
C TRP A 184 11.50 -45.24 -4.69
N LYS A 185 11.69 -46.54 -4.95
CA LYS A 185 12.91 -47.08 -5.59
C LYS A 185 13.11 -46.53 -7.00
N SER A 186 12.02 -46.34 -7.75
CA SER A 186 12.06 -45.91 -9.15
C SER A 186 12.01 -44.39 -9.34
N LEU A 187 11.85 -43.62 -8.26
CA LEU A 187 11.75 -42.16 -8.32
C LEU A 187 13.14 -41.52 -8.17
N PRO A 188 13.47 -40.46 -8.91
CA PRO A 188 14.67 -39.68 -8.65
C PRO A 188 14.56 -38.98 -7.27
N PRO A 189 15.70 -38.60 -6.65
CA PRO A 189 15.74 -38.00 -5.31
C PRO A 189 14.78 -36.81 -5.10
N LEU A 190 14.70 -35.90 -6.08
CA LEU A 190 13.82 -34.72 -6.01
C LEU A 190 12.33 -35.10 -5.99
N GLU A 191 11.88 -35.95 -6.92
CA GLU A 191 10.48 -36.40 -6.96
C GLU A 191 10.10 -37.19 -5.71
N LEU A 192 11.04 -37.99 -5.19
CA LEU A 192 10.86 -38.69 -3.93
C LEU A 192 10.65 -37.70 -2.78
N ALA A 193 11.48 -36.66 -2.69
CA ALA A 193 11.39 -35.62 -1.67
C ALA A 193 10.04 -34.89 -1.72
N VAL A 194 9.63 -34.45 -2.91
CA VAL A 194 8.36 -33.76 -3.14
C VAL A 194 7.19 -34.64 -2.69
N ARG A 195 7.17 -35.92 -3.08
CA ARG A 195 6.07 -36.83 -2.66
C ARG A 195 6.04 -37.08 -1.16
N VAL A 196 7.20 -37.10 -0.48
CA VAL A 196 7.26 -37.21 0.97
C VAL A 196 6.66 -35.96 1.63
N ILE A 197 7.00 -34.76 1.12
CA ILE A 197 6.44 -33.49 1.62
C ILE A 197 4.93 -33.41 1.35
N GLU A 198 4.46 -33.76 0.15
CA GLU A 198 3.03 -33.76 -0.20
C GLU A 198 2.20 -34.68 0.72
N ARG A 199 2.77 -35.80 1.15
CA ARG A 199 2.10 -36.76 2.07
C ARG A 199 2.24 -36.37 3.53
N SER A 200 3.09 -35.40 3.85
CA SER A 200 3.27 -34.91 5.21
C SER A 200 2.13 -33.95 5.58
N GLU A 201 1.63 -34.05 6.81
CA GLU A 201 0.55 -33.18 7.33
C GLU A 201 1.09 -31.89 7.97
N GLY A 202 2.41 -31.74 8.08
CA GLY A 202 3.07 -30.65 8.78
C GLY A 202 4.38 -30.23 8.11
N VAL A 203 5.20 -29.47 8.83
CA VAL A 203 6.51 -29.01 8.34
C VAL A 203 7.51 -30.17 8.28
N VAL A 204 8.35 -30.18 7.25
CA VAL A 204 9.42 -31.16 7.06
C VAL A 204 10.76 -30.46 7.08
N ASP A 205 11.60 -30.78 8.09
CA ASP A 205 12.98 -30.27 8.16
C ASP A 205 13.80 -30.76 6.96
N HIS A 206 14.52 -29.82 6.31
CA HIS A 206 15.29 -30.13 5.11
C HIS A 206 16.36 -31.19 5.37
N ARG A 207 17.11 -31.07 6.47
CA ARG A 207 18.22 -31.99 6.74
C ARG A 207 17.71 -33.37 7.08
N LEU A 208 16.60 -33.47 7.81
CA LEU A 208 15.93 -34.74 8.09
C LEU A 208 15.50 -35.44 6.80
N LEU A 209 14.86 -34.69 5.89
CA LEU A 209 14.45 -35.18 4.58
C LEU A 209 15.65 -35.61 3.74
N ALA A 210 16.68 -34.76 3.66
CA ALA A 210 17.93 -35.02 2.95
C ALA A 210 18.61 -36.30 3.46
N PHE A 211 18.69 -36.48 4.78
CA PHE A 211 19.26 -37.67 5.40
C PHE A 211 18.46 -38.92 5.04
N ALA A 212 17.14 -38.84 5.09
CA ALA A 212 16.28 -39.95 4.77
C ALA A 212 16.34 -40.36 3.28
N ILE A 213 16.57 -39.38 2.39
CA ILE A 213 16.77 -39.62 0.96
C ILE A 213 18.16 -40.21 0.72
N TRP A 214 19.21 -39.64 1.30
CA TRP A 214 20.57 -40.14 1.22
C TRP A 214 20.66 -41.61 1.66
N GLN A 215 20.04 -41.98 2.79
CA GLN A 215 19.99 -43.38 3.26
C GLN A 215 19.36 -44.36 2.25
N ARG A 216 18.50 -43.88 1.36
CA ARG A 216 17.76 -44.70 0.38
C ARG A 216 18.37 -44.68 -1.01
N LYS A 217 19.02 -43.58 -1.37
CA LYS A 217 19.48 -43.27 -2.72
C LYS A 217 21.00 -43.27 -2.86
N GLY A 218 21.74 -43.23 -1.75
CA GLY A 218 23.20 -43.34 -1.72
C GLY A 218 23.85 -42.35 -2.68
N GLU A 219 24.52 -42.87 -3.71
CA GLU A 219 25.25 -42.11 -4.72
C GLU A 219 24.36 -41.26 -5.64
N GLU A 220 23.06 -41.55 -5.78
CA GLU A 220 22.14 -40.68 -6.54
C GLU A 220 21.86 -39.35 -5.82
N TYR A 221 22.16 -39.25 -4.52
CA TYR A 221 21.87 -38.07 -3.71
C TYR A 221 22.93 -36.97 -3.89
N GLU A 222 22.51 -35.88 -4.52
CA GLU A 222 23.29 -34.65 -4.65
C GLU A 222 22.69 -33.54 -3.76
N PRO A 223 23.39 -33.09 -2.68
CA PRO A 223 22.82 -32.19 -1.68
C PRO A 223 22.32 -30.86 -2.24
N LEU A 224 23.15 -30.21 -3.06
CA LEU A 224 22.81 -28.93 -3.67
C LEU A 224 21.70 -29.07 -4.71
N ALA A 225 21.75 -30.13 -5.54
CA ALA A 225 20.73 -30.37 -6.54
C ALA A 225 19.36 -30.63 -5.91
N LEU A 226 19.30 -31.35 -4.78
CA LEU A 226 18.06 -31.54 -4.05
C LEU A 226 17.54 -30.23 -3.45
N PHE A 227 18.38 -29.46 -2.76
CA PHE A 227 17.95 -28.21 -2.13
C PHE A 227 17.46 -27.21 -3.18
N ARG A 228 18.22 -27.01 -4.26
CA ARG A 228 17.82 -26.14 -5.39
C ARG A 228 16.53 -26.64 -6.03
N GLY A 229 16.45 -27.95 -6.29
CA GLY A 229 15.28 -28.57 -6.89
C GLY A 229 14.02 -28.34 -6.06
N LEU A 230 14.10 -28.46 -4.74
CA LEU A 230 12.98 -28.16 -3.83
C LEU A 230 12.64 -26.67 -3.77
N TRP A 231 13.65 -25.80 -3.79
CA TRP A 231 13.48 -24.35 -3.78
C TRP A 231 12.70 -23.84 -5.00
N GLU A 232 12.94 -24.46 -6.16
CA GLU A 232 12.32 -24.08 -7.44
C GLU A 232 11.02 -24.86 -7.72
N HIS A 233 10.67 -25.85 -6.88
CA HIS A 233 9.56 -26.75 -7.18
C HIS A 233 8.19 -26.10 -6.86
N PRO A 234 7.23 -26.04 -7.80
CA PRO A 234 5.98 -25.30 -7.61
C PRO A 234 5.04 -25.88 -6.56
N LYS A 235 5.22 -27.15 -6.15
CA LYS A 235 4.36 -27.82 -5.16
C LYS A 235 4.88 -27.80 -3.73
N VAL A 236 6.06 -27.23 -3.53
CA VAL A 236 6.75 -27.23 -2.25
C VAL A 236 7.16 -25.81 -1.94
N HIS A 237 6.90 -25.36 -0.72
CA HIS A 237 7.25 -24.02 -0.26
C HIS A 237 8.20 -24.12 0.92
N GLY A 238 9.25 -23.31 0.93
CA GLY A 238 10.11 -23.19 2.09
C GLY A 238 9.54 -22.20 3.09
N LEU A 239 9.74 -22.46 4.38
CA LEU A 239 9.49 -21.52 5.47
C LEU A 239 10.79 -21.23 6.23
N SER A 240 10.80 -20.16 7.01
CA SER A 240 11.93 -19.80 7.90
C SER A 240 12.36 -20.99 8.78
N GLY A 241 13.61 -21.46 8.64
CA GLY A 241 14.15 -22.54 9.46
C GLY A 241 14.57 -23.81 8.70
N PRO A 242 15.29 -23.67 7.58
CA PRO A 242 15.22 -24.56 6.40
C PRO A 242 14.20 -25.71 6.49
N VAL A 243 12.90 -25.38 6.52
CA VAL A 243 11.81 -26.36 6.51
C VAL A 243 10.95 -26.22 5.26
N TRP A 244 10.32 -27.32 4.85
CA TRP A 244 9.45 -27.40 3.68
C TRP A 244 8.02 -27.73 4.07
N VAL A 245 7.08 -27.16 3.34
CA VAL A 245 5.65 -27.49 3.41
C VAL A 245 5.11 -27.81 2.03
N SER A 246 4.05 -28.61 1.98
CA SER A 246 3.32 -28.87 0.74
C SER A 246 2.49 -27.65 0.33
N GLU A 247 2.17 -27.56 -0.96
CA GLU A 247 1.20 -26.57 -1.50
C GLU A 247 -0.09 -26.53 -0.68
N ALA A 248 -0.66 -27.68 -0.35
CA ALA A 248 -1.91 -27.75 0.39
C ALA A 248 -1.81 -27.14 1.80
N LEU A 249 -0.70 -27.34 2.51
CA LEU A 249 -0.48 -26.71 3.82
C LEU A 249 -0.17 -25.22 3.66
N TYR A 250 0.57 -24.84 2.63
CA TYR A 250 0.87 -23.44 2.33
C TYR A 250 -0.41 -22.61 2.07
N GLN A 251 -1.35 -23.13 1.29
CA GLN A 251 -2.66 -22.50 1.07
C GLN A 251 -3.45 -22.33 2.38
N ARG A 252 -3.41 -23.33 3.26
CA ARG A 252 -4.04 -23.23 4.59
C ARG A 252 -3.37 -22.17 5.47
N ILE A 253 -2.05 -22.02 5.38
CA ILE A 253 -1.32 -20.95 6.07
C ILE A 253 -1.80 -19.59 5.55
N GLN A 254 -1.94 -19.41 4.24
CA GLN A 254 -2.45 -18.15 3.65
C GLN A 254 -3.87 -17.83 4.11
N GLN A 255 -4.77 -18.82 4.12
CA GLN A 255 -6.13 -18.66 4.65
C GLN A 255 -6.14 -18.27 6.14
N GLU A 256 -5.26 -18.87 6.93
CA GLU A 256 -5.14 -18.54 8.34
C GLU A 256 -4.57 -17.14 8.56
N VAL A 257 -3.63 -16.69 7.73
CA VAL A 257 -3.14 -15.30 7.73
C VAL A 257 -4.30 -14.33 7.46
N GLN A 258 -5.16 -14.63 6.48
CA GLN A 258 -6.33 -13.82 6.18
C GLN A 258 -7.29 -13.74 7.37
N ARG A 259 -7.59 -14.89 7.98
CA ARG A 259 -8.43 -14.96 9.18
C ARG A 259 -7.84 -14.14 10.34
N LEU A 260 -6.52 -14.18 10.53
CA LEU A 260 -5.83 -13.37 11.54
C LEU A 260 -5.89 -11.87 11.22
N SER A 261 -5.78 -11.49 9.95
CA SER A 261 -5.93 -10.10 9.50
C SER A 261 -7.32 -9.56 9.83
N GLU A 262 -8.37 -10.30 9.46
CA GLU A 262 -9.78 -9.94 9.71
C GLU A 262 -10.08 -9.85 11.21
N ALA A 263 -9.63 -10.84 11.98
CA ALA A 263 -9.80 -10.84 13.43
C ALA A 263 -9.07 -9.66 14.11
N ALA A 264 -7.95 -9.19 13.54
CA ALA A 264 -7.22 -8.04 14.05
C ALA A 264 -7.88 -6.70 13.70
N GLU A 265 -8.56 -6.57 12.57
CA GLU A 265 -9.28 -5.34 12.21
C GLU A 265 -10.57 -5.14 13.02
N GLY A 266 -11.25 -6.24 13.34
CA GLY A 266 -12.55 -6.23 14.02
C GLY A 266 -13.70 -5.94 13.06
N GLU A 267 -14.94 -6.21 13.48
CA GLU A 267 -16.15 -5.94 12.70
C GLU A 267 -16.40 -4.42 12.58
N GLY A 268 -15.78 -3.78 11.58
CA GLY A 268 -16.13 -2.43 11.18
C GLY A 268 -17.46 -2.44 10.40
N PRO A 269 -18.47 -1.64 10.78
CA PRO A 269 -19.73 -1.62 10.04
C PRO A 269 -19.51 -1.10 8.60
N GLY A 270 -20.13 -1.76 7.63
CA GLY A 270 -20.13 -1.42 6.20
C GLY A 270 -20.91 -0.15 5.86
N LEU A 271 -20.74 0.91 6.65
CA LEU A 271 -21.25 2.24 6.35
C LEU A 271 -20.39 2.91 5.26
N PRO A 272 -20.97 3.79 4.42
CA PRO A 272 -20.18 4.60 3.49
C PRO A 272 -19.13 5.43 4.25
N VAL A 273 -17.88 5.41 3.77
CA VAL A 273 -16.71 6.06 4.42
C VAL A 273 -16.97 7.52 4.78
N ALA A 274 -17.64 8.28 3.91
CA ALA A 274 -18.01 9.67 4.15
C ALA A 274 -18.91 9.87 5.38
N MET A 275 -19.90 8.99 5.60
CA MET A 275 -20.78 9.05 6.76
C MET A 275 -20.01 8.69 8.05
N VAL A 276 -19.11 7.73 7.97
CA VAL A 276 -18.24 7.32 9.09
C VAL A 276 -17.34 8.48 9.50
N VAL A 277 -16.71 9.16 8.54
CA VAL A 277 -15.82 10.31 8.82
C VAL A 277 -16.58 11.43 9.53
N GLN A 278 -17.74 11.83 9.04
CA GLN A 278 -18.52 12.88 9.70
C GLN A 278 -18.94 12.51 11.12
N GLU A 279 -19.41 11.27 11.33
CA GLU A 279 -19.75 10.79 12.67
C GLU A 279 -18.52 10.85 13.60
N LEU A 280 -17.36 10.36 13.14
CA LEU A 280 -16.13 10.37 13.93
C LEU A 280 -15.62 11.80 14.21
N LEU A 281 -15.77 12.72 13.28
CA LEU A 281 -15.39 14.13 13.47
C LEU A 281 -16.28 14.84 14.50
N GLN A 282 -17.54 14.40 14.65
CA GLN A 282 -18.49 14.94 15.62
C GLN A 282 -18.41 14.28 17.00
N ARG A 283 -17.71 13.13 17.13
CA ARG A 283 -17.59 12.44 18.43
C ARG A 283 -16.92 13.33 19.48
N PRO A 284 -17.44 13.37 20.72
CA PRO A 284 -16.84 14.17 21.77
C PRO A 284 -15.47 13.60 22.16
N VAL A 285 -14.44 14.42 22.06
CA VAL A 285 -13.08 14.10 22.51
C VAL A 285 -12.70 15.07 23.64
N GLU A 286 -12.24 14.53 24.76
CA GLU A 286 -11.77 15.32 25.89
C GLU A 286 -10.58 16.21 25.48
N ALA A 287 -10.53 17.45 25.98
CA ALA A 287 -9.48 18.40 25.60
C ALA A 287 -8.05 17.88 25.83
N ARG A 288 -7.84 17.06 26.86
CA ARG A 288 -6.55 16.43 27.17
C ARG A 288 -6.11 15.35 26.18
N ALA A 289 -7.05 14.75 25.44
CA ALA A 289 -6.77 13.71 24.46
C ALA A 289 -6.46 14.29 23.07
N ARG A 290 -6.66 15.61 22.86
CA ARG A 290 -6.34 16.27 21.60
C ARG A 290 -4.85 16.21 21.34
N LEU A 291 -4.48 15.69 20.18
CA LEU A 291 -3.09 15.54 19.76
C LEU A 291 -2.62 16.82 19.08
N ARG A 292 -1.37 17.20 19.33
CA ARG A 292 -0.74 18.30 18.60
C ARG A 292 -0.11 17.75 17.33
N ILE A 293 -0.64 18.16 16.18
CA ILE A 293 -0.04 17.87 14.88
C ILE A 293 1.18 18.77 14.67
N SER A 294 2.32 18.18 14.35
CA SER A 294 3.57 18.91 14.10
C SER A 294 3.68 19.34 12.63
N GLU A 295 4.61 20.26 12.33
CA GLU A 295 4.90 20.63 10.93
C GLU A 295 5.47 19.46 10.12
N GLU A 296 6.23 18.57 10.76
CA GLU A 296 6.74 17.33 10.14
C GLU A 296 5.58 16.41 9.73
N ASP A 297 4.54 16.29 10.56
CA ASP A 297 3.35 15.51 10.23
C ASP A 297 2.66 16.06 8.98
N LEU A 298 2.49 17.37 8.89
CA LEU A 298 1.90 18.03 7.73
C LEU A 298 2.80 17.89 6.49
N LEU A 299 4.13 17.90 6.64
CA LEU A 299 5.04 17.64 5.53
C LEU A 299 4.89 16.20 5.02
N GLN A 300 4.75 15.22 5.91
CA GLN A 300 4.52 13.83 5.53
C GLN A 300 3.17 13.64 4.82
N VAL A 301 2.11 14.34 5.27
CA VAL A 301 0.82 14.40 4.56
C VAL A 301 0.98 15.02 3.18
N TYR A 302 1.72 16.13 3.06
CA TYR A 302 1.99 16.77 1.78
C TYR A 302 2.67 15.79 0.81
N LEU A 303 3.70 15.07 1.27
CA LEU A 303 4.40 14.06 0.46
C LEU A 303 3.50 12.88 0.10
N ALA A 304 2.58 12.47 0.98
CA ALA A 304 1.61 11.42 0.69
C ALA A 304 0.62 11.85 -0.40
N LEU A 305 0.09 13.07 -0.32
CA LEU A 305 -0.83 13.63 -1.32
C LEU A 305 -0.14 13.92 -2.66
N GLN A 306 1.13 14.32 -2.65
CA GLN A 306 1.91 14.54 -3.88
C GLN A 306 2.02 13.26 -4.74
N ARG A 307 2.02 12.08 -4.10
CA ARG A 307 2.06 10.78 -4.78
C ARG A 307 0.67 10.30 -5.24
N SER A 308 -0.40 11.02 -4.91
CA SER A 308 -1.79 10.60 -5.11
C SER A 308 -2.59 11.71 -5.80
N PRO A 309 -2.60 11.78 -7.15
CA PRO A 309 -3.33 12.82 -7.88
C PRO A 309 -4.85 12.80 -7.66
N GLU A 310 -5.41 11.66 -7.24
CA GLU A 310 -6.84 11.51 -6.92
C GLU A 310 -7.21 11.95 -5.49
N GLY A 311 -6.25 12.50 -4.74
CA GLY A 311 -6.42 12.82 -3.32
C GLY A 311 -6.39 11.57 -2.43
N ARG A 312 -6.56 11.77 -1.12
CA ARG A 312 -6.60 10.70 -0.10
C ARG A 312 -7.69 10.97 0.92
N SER A 313 -8.31 9.92 1.45
CA SER A 313 -9.25 10.06 2.58
C SER A 313 -8.48 10.46 3.84
N ILE A 314 -9.12 11.26 4.70
CA ILE A 314 -8.53 11.63 6.00
C ILE A 314 -8.24 10.40 6.89
N LEU A 315 -9.05 9.33 6.78
CA LEU A 315 -8.81 8.08 7.53
C LEU A 315 -7.50 7.43 7.11
N ASP A 316 -7.26 7.35 5.79
CA ASP A 316 -6.02 6.81 5.23
C ASP A 316 -4.82 7.64 5.69
N LEU A 317 -4.94 8.97 5.69
CA LEU A 317 -3.87 9.86 6.12
C LEU A 317 -3.52 9.67 7.60
N VAL A 318 -4.51 9.48 8.48
CA VAL A 318 -4.26 9.19 9.89
C VAL A 318 -3.52 7.85 10.05
N SER A 319 -3.97 6.81 9.35
CA SER A 319 -3.35 5.49 9.43
C SER A 319 -1.98 5.40 8.78
N GLU A 320 -1.77 6.04 7.63
CA GLU A 320 -0.51 5.98 6.88
C GLU A 320 0.55 6.97 7.40
N VAL A 321 0.15 8.14 7.89
CA VAL A 321 1.09 9.20 8.30
C VAL A 321 1.30 9.21 9.80
N LEU A 322 0.20 9.19 10.57
CA LEU A 322 0.22 9.26 12.03
C LEU A 322 0.27 7.88 12.70
N GLU A 323 0.07 6.80 11.94
CA GLU A 323 0.17 5.41 12.41
C GLU A 323 -0.87 5.05 13.49
N PHE A 324 -2.03 5.72 13.45
CA PHE A 324 -3.19 5.37 14.27
C PHE A 324 -4.23 4.65 13.42
N PHE A 325 -4.76 3.54 13.94
CA PHE A 325 -5.69 2.69 13.20
C PHE A 325 -7.10 2.71 13.82
N PRO A 326 -8.16 2.48 13.03
CA PRO A 326 -9.52 2.45 13.53
C PRO A 326 -9.69 1.51 14.73
N GLY A 327 -10.04 2.06 15.88
CA GLY A 327 -10.21 1.34 17.16
C GLY A 327 -9.03 1.48 18.14
N ASP A 328 -7.96 2.19 17.78
CA ASP A 328 -7.01 2.71 18.75
C ASP A 328 -7.68 3.85 19.55
N GLU A 329 -7.37 4.00 20.85
CA GLU A 329 -7.97 5.05 21.70
C GLU A 329 -7.66 6.46 21.15
N GLU A 330 -6.46 6.61 20.59
CA GLU A 330 -5.96 7.85 20.01
C GLU A 330 -6.45 8.11 18.58
N PHE A 331 -7.14 7.17 17.93
CA PHE A 331 -7.53 7.30 16.53
C PHE A 331 -8.47 8.47 16.26
N VAL A 332 -9.57 8.57 17.02
CA VAL A 332 -10.55 9.66 16.87
C VAL A 332 -9.93 11.02 17.23
N PRO A 333 -9.18 11.15 18.34
CA PRO A 333 -8.43 12.38 18.61
C PRO A 333 -7.44 12.75 17.51
N ALA A 334 -6.70 11.79 16.95
CA ALA A 334 -5.76 12.01 15.85
C ALA A 334 -6.47 12.50 14.60
N LEU A 335 -7.59 11.87 14.23
CA LEU A 335 -8.44 12.23 13.11
C LEU A 335 -8.91 13.68 13.20
N GLN A 336 -9.50 14.05 14.33
CA GLN A 336 -10.02 15.42 14.54
C GLN A 336 -8.89 16.45 14.54
N SER A 337 -7.75 16.13 15.15
CA SER A 337 -6.61 17.04 15.22
C SER A 337 -5.97 17.24 13.85
N LEU A 338 -5.83 16.17 13.05
CA LEU A 338 -5.31 16.23 11.69
C LEU A 338 -6.26 17.00 10.78
N HIS A 339 -7.55 16.71 10.84
CA HIS A 339 -8.57 17.44 10.07
C HIS A 339 -8.52 18.95 10.36
N GLN A 340 -8.46 19.34 11.63
CA GLN A 340 -8.35 20.76 12.01
C GLN A 340 -7.04 21.40 11.56
N ALA A 341 -5.92 20.68 11.69
CA ALA A 341 -4.61 21.17 11.24
C ALA A 341 -4.58 21.38 9.72
N MET A 342 -5.14 20.45 8.95
CA MET A 342 -5.22 20.56 7.49
C MET A 342 -6.19 21.64 7.02
N MET A 343 -7.34 21.83 7.69
CA MET A 343 -8.26 22.94 7.41
C MET A 343 -7.62 24.31 7.62
N GLY A 344 -6.69 24.42 8.58
CA GLY A 344 -5.97 25.66 8.86
C GLY A 344 -4.75 25.92 7.98
N ASP A 345 -4.34 24.98 7.12
CA ASP A 345 -3.13 25.06 6.31
C ASP A 345 -3.48 25.26 4.83
N PRO A 346 -3.00 26.34 4.18
CA PRO A 346 -3.39 26.70 2.82
C PRO A 346 -2.86 25.74 1.73
N ARG A 347 -2.00 24.77 2.08
CA ARG A 347 -1.50 23.76 1.13
C ARG A 347 -2.52 22.68 0.83
N PHE A 348 -3.51 22.51 1.70
CA PHE A 348 -4.48 21.43 1.62
C PHE A 348 -5.87 21.97 1.31
N THR A 349 -6.64 21.17 0.57
CA THR A 349 -8.03 21.49 0.25
C THR A 349 -8.87 20.24 0.41
N LEU A 350 -9.94 20.35 1.19
CA LEU A 350 -10.96 19.32 1.31
C LEU A 350 -11.89 19.41 0.08
N VAL A 351 -12.10 18.27 -0.58
CA VAL A 351 -12.97 18.12 -1.75
C VAL A 351 -13.98 17.03 -1.44
N GLY A 352 -15.27 17.35 -1.51
CA GLY A 352 -16.33 16.47 -1.01
C GLY A 352 -16.29 16.32 0.52
N ALA A 353 -16.64 15.13 1.01
CA ALA A 353 -16.85 14.90 2.44
C ALA A 353 -15.59 14.47 3.22
N ASP A 354 -14.65 13.76 2.57
CA ASP A 354 -13.52 13.12 3.28
C ASP A 354 -12.18 13.16 2.53
N ARG A 355 -12.15 13.62 1.27
CA ARG A 355 -10.95 13.57 0.43
C ARG A 355 -10.16 14.87 0.46
N TRP A 356 -8.87 14.75 0.72
CA TRP A 356 -7.92 15.83 0.75
C TRP A 356 -7.04 15.83 -0.49
N PHE A 357 -6.80 17.03 -1.03
CA PHE A 357 -5.93 17.30 -2.16
C PHE A 357 -4.87 18.33 -1.78
N LEU A 358 -3.78 18.36 -2.55
CA LEU A 358 -2.91 19.53 -2.56
C LEU A 358 -3.61 20.65 -3.33
N THR A 359 -3.71 21.83 -2.75
CA THR A 359 -4.33 22.99 -3.42
C THR A 359 -3.66 23.29 -4.76
N SER A 360 -2.34 23.10 -4.86
CA SER A 360 -1.58 23.26 -6.12
C SER A 360 -1.90 22.25 -7.21
N SER A 361 -2.55 21.13 -6.87
CA SER A 361 -2.98 20.10 -7.83
C SER A 361 -4.37 20.36 -8.41
N LEU A 362 -5.16 21.23 -7.77
CA LEU A 362 -6.50 21.58 -8.19
C LEU A 362 -6.47 22.75 -9.19
N PRO A 363 -7.41 22.81 -10.16
CA PRO A 363 -7.52 23.94 -11.06
C PRO A 363 -7.75 25.26 -10.33
N VAL A 364 -7.04 26.31 -10.75
CA VAL A 364 -7.11 27.66 -10.14
C VAL A 364 -8.53 28.23 -10.16
N ALA A 365 -9.31 27.92 -11.20
CA ALA A 365 -10.68 28.39 -11.39
C ALA A 365 -11.66 27.89 -10.32
N LEU A 366 -11.28 26.90 -9.49
CA LEU A 366 -12.08 26.49 -8.33
C LEU A 366 -12.03 27.49 -7.18
N HIS A 367 -10.93 28.23 -7.04
CA HIS A 367 -10.71 29.14 -5.93
C HIS A 367 -10.96 30.60 -6.32
N THR A 368 -10.61 30.94 -7.56
CA THR A 368 -10.64 32.31 -8.10
C THR A 368 -11.27 32.33 -9.48
N LEU A 369 -12.19 33.26 -9.71
CA LEU A 369 -12.77 33.47 -11.03
C LEU A 369 -11.71 34.00 -12.01
N LEU A 370 -11.55 33.32 -13.16
CA LEU A 370 -10.59 33.73 -14.18
C LEU A 370 -11.00 35.08 -14.80
N PRO A 371 -10.04 35.99 -15.08
CA PRO A 371 -10.37 37.29 -15.68
C PRO A 371 -11.10 37.20 -17.02
N THR A 372 -10.87 36.13 -17.80
CA THR A 372 -11.54 35.89 -19.08
C THR A 372 -13.02 35.52 -18.94
N LEU A 373 -13.44 35.09 -17.75
CA LEU A 373 -14.83 34.82 -17.40
C LEU A 373 -15.51 36.02 -16.75
N GLN A 374 -14.77 37.10 -16.43
CA GLN A 374 -15.36 38.30 -15.86
C GLN A 374 -16.01 39.14 -16.97
N PRO A 375 -17.27 39.59 -16.79
CA PRO A 375 -17.88 40.51 -17.74
C PRO A 375 -17.07 41.80 -17.81
N SER A 376 -16.74 42.22 -19.03
CA SER A 376 -16.01 43.47 -19.26
C SER A 376 -17.02 44.62 -19.30
N GLN A 377 -17.02 45.47 -18.29
CA GLN A 377 -17.82 46.70 -18.32
C GLN A 377 -17.20 47.68 -19.34
N ILE A 378 -17.88 47.86 -20.47
CA ILE A 378 -17.50 48.85 -21.48
C ILE A 378 -18.31 50.11 -21.19
N VAL A 379 -17.67 51.13 -20.65
CA VAL A 379 -18.31 52.45 -20.47
C VAL A 379 -17.97 53.30 -21.69
N VAL A 380 -18.99 53.56 -22.52
CA VAL A 380 -18.86 54.48 -23.66
C VAL A 380 -19.26 55.87 -23.20
N ILE A 381 -18.34 56.82 -23.28
CA ILE A 381 -18.58 58.24 -22.97
C ILE A 381 -18.61 59.07 -24.25
N ASP A 382 -19.47 60.08 -24.27
CA ASP A 382 -19.58 61.02 -25.37
C ASP A 382 -18.45 62.08 -25.29
N PRO A 383 -18.28 62.93 -26.33
CA PRO A 383 -17.29 64.01 -26.30
C PRO A 383 -17.50 65.08 -25.21
N LEU A 384 -18.67 65.09 -24.54
CA LEU A 384 -19.03 66.00 -23.45
C LEU A 384 -18.85 65.35 -22.07
N GLY A 385 -18.44 64.08 -22.00
CA GLY A 385 -18.23 63.32 -20.78
C GLY A 385 -19.50 62.65 -20.21
N GLY A 386 -20.61 62.63 -20.96
CA GLY A 386 -21.83 61.90 -20.60
C GLY A 386 -21.76 60.43 -21.03
N PRO A 387 -22.43 59.50 -20.32
CA PRO A 387 -22.56 58.12 -20.79
C PRO A 387 -23.39 58.07 -22.08
N VAL A 388 -22.88 57.39 -23.10
CA VAL A 388 -23.58 57.14 -24.37
C VAL A 388 -24.57 55.99 -24.23
N ASP A 389 -24.26 55.04 -23.35
CA ASP A 389 -25.11 53.89 -23.04
C ASP A 389 -26.09 54.25 -21.93
N ALA A 390 -27.37 53.93 -22.15
CA ALA A 390 -28.42 54.09 -21.16
C ALA A 390 -28.95 52.69 -20.82
N GLU A 391 -28.90 52.35 -19.54
CA GLU A 391 -29.50 51.13 -19.01
C GLU A 391 -31.02 51.18 -19.26
N LEU A 392 -31.53 50.18 -19.99
CA LEU A 392 -32.95 50.03 -20.26
C LEU A 392 -33.57 49.18 -19.15
N ALA A 393 -34.64 49.67 -18.53
CA ALA A 393 -35.48 48.84 -17.69
C ALA A 393 -36.26 47.82 -18.54
N ASP A 394 -36.73 46.74 -17.92
CA ASP A 394 -37.48 45.66 -18.61
C ASP A 394 -38.67 46.20 -19.42
N GLU A 395 -39.37 47.24 -18.93
CA GLU A 395 -40.49 47.85 -19.65
C GLU A 395 -40.07 48.57 -20.95
N GLY A 396 -38.78 48.87 -21.10
CA GLY A 396 -38.17 49.44 -22.29
C GLY A 396 -37.75 48.40 -23.34
N LEU A 397 -37.86 47.10 -23.04
CA LEU A 397 -37.57 46.02 -23.98
C LEU A 397 -38.77 45.80 -24.90
N GLU A 398 -38.56 45.89 -26.21
CA GLU A 398 -39.62 45.70 -27.21
C GLU A 398 -39.82 44.22 -27.59
N GLY A 399 -41.07 43.79 -27.76
CA GLY A 399 -41.39 42.47 -28.31
C GLY A 399 -41.23 41.34 -27.29
N SER A 400 -40.38 40.35 -27.61
CA SER A 400 -40.05 39.20 -26.77
C SER A 400 -38.63 39.27 -26.19
N LEU A 401 -38.00 40.44 -26.26
CA LEU A 401 -36.62 40.64 -25.82
C LEU A 401 -36.47 40.43 -24.31
N ASP A 402 -37.49 40.73 -23.51
CA ASP A 402 -37.54 40.40 -22.09
C ASP A 402 -37.33 38.91 -21.83
N LEU A 403 -38.05 38.05 -22.56
CA LEU A 403 -37.94 36.60 -22.44
C LEU A 403 -36.59 36.07 -22.92
N GLU A 404 -35.98 36.73 -23.91
CA GLU A 404 -34.69 36.34 -24.48
C GLU A 404 -33.51 36.74 -23.58
N VAL A 405 -33.54 37.94 -22.99
CA VAL A 405 -32.49 38.42 -22.07
C VAL A 405 -32.48 37.60 -20.77
N HIS A 406 -33.64 37.16 -20.30
CA HIS A 406 -33.75 36.31 -19.11
C HIS A 406 -33.68 34.80 -19.41
N ALA A 407 -33.29 34.40 -20.62
CA ALA A 407 -33.22 33.00 -21.00
C ALA A 407 -32.13 32.27 -20.19
N PRO A 408 -32.43 31.15 -19.51
CA PRO A 408 -31.45 30.42 -18.69
C PRO A 408 -30.23 29.92 -19.47
N ASP A 409 -30.36 29.73 -20.79
CA ASP A 409 -29.28 29.26 -21.67
C ASP A 409 -28.20 30.32 -21.92
N LEU A 410 -28.48 31.58 -21.60
CA LEU A 410 -27.54 32.69 -21.72
C LEU A 410 -26.89 33.07 -20.39
N GLU A 411 -27.32 32.45 -19.28
CA GLU A 411 -26.78 32.74 -17.95
C GLU A 411 -25.27 32.51 -17.89
N ASP A 412 -24.54 33.51 -17.39
CA ASP A 412 -23.10 33.45 -17.16
C ASP A 412 -22.69 34.00 -15.77
N VAL A 413 -21.40 34.01 -15.48
CA VAL A 413 -20.80 34.46 -14.25
C VAL A 413 -20.83 35.98 -14.16
N GLY A 414 -21.33 36.50 -13.04
CA GLY A 414 -21.34 37.93 -12.75
C GLY A 414 -22.53 38.69 -13.34
N GLU A 415 -23.49 38.00 -13.94
CA GLU A 415 -24.76 38.57 -14.38
C GLU A 415 -25.71 38.83 -13.19
N GLU A 416 -26.59 39.82 -13.35
CA GLU A 416 -27.55 40.22 -12.32
C GLU A 416 -28.61 39.14 -12.08
N HIS A 417 -29.36 39.24 -10.97
CA HIS A 417 -30.35 38.23 -10.57
C HIS A 417 -31.66 38.33 -11.37
N GLU A 418 -31.56 38.33 -12.69
CA GLU A 418 -32.70 38.58 -13.59
C GLU A 418 -33.26 37.30 -14.22
N VAL A 419 -32.54 36.17 -14.12
CA VAL A 419 -33.04 34.88 -14.60
C VAL A 419 -34.18 34.41 -13.69
N GLY A 420 -35.38 34.27 -14.27
CA GLY A 420 -36.58 33.85 -13.53
C GLY A 420 -36.40 32.52 -12.82
N GLU A 421 -36.91 32.43 -11.57
CA GLU A 421 -36.95 31.17 -10.83
C GLU A 421 -37.79 30.13 -11.60
N LEU A 422 -37.41 28.85 -11.51
CA LEU A 422 -38.22 27.75 -12.03
C LEU A 422 -39.63 27.84 -11.45
N ALA A 423 -40.64 27.98 -12.32
CA ALA A 423 -42.02 27.77 -11.90
C ALA A 423 -42.11 26.39 -11.22
N ALA A 424 -42.74 26.31 -10.05
CA ALA A 424 -42.80 25.11 -9.21
C ALA A 424 -43.35 23.84 -9.91
N SER A 425 -43.92 23.99 -11.11
CA SER A 425 -44.45 22.92 -11.97
C SER A 425 -43.42 22.27 -12.91
N VAL A 426 -42.22 22.84 -13.09
CA VAL A 426 -41.21 22.31 -14.00
C VAL A 426 -40.40 21.22 -13.30
N ARG A 427 -40.52 19.98 -13.79
CA ARG A 427 -39.74 18.83 -13.31
C ARG A 427 -38.43 18.74 -14.10
N LEU A 428 -37.31 18.65 -13.38
CA LEU A 428 -36.01 18.32 -13.96
C LEU A 428 -36.13 17.02 -14.78
N THR A 429 -35.82 17.08 -16.06
CA THR A 429 -35.80 15.92 -16.95
C THR A 429 -34.56 15.07 -16.71
N GLN A 430 -34.60 13.78 -17.04
CA GLN A 430 -33.42 12.89 -16.95
C GLN A 430 -32.26 13.31 -17.87
N ARG A 431 -32.50 14.25 -18.78
CA ARG A 431 -31.52 14.81 -19.70
C ARG A 431 -31.67 16.32 -19.71
N VAL A 432 -30.55 17.01 -19.55
CA VAL A 432 -30.46 18.46 -19.63
C VAL A 432 -29.45 18.79 -20.72
N ARG A 433 -29.79 19.74 -21.59
CA ARG A 433 -28.86 20.29 -22.58
C ARG A 433 -28.28 21.57 -22.03
N TYR A 434 -26.96 21.66 -22.01
CA TYR A 434 -26.23 22.88 -21.69
C TYR A 434 -25.71 23.51 -22.98
N VAL A 435 -25.89 24.83 -23.10
CA VAL A 435 -25.20 25.63 -24.12
C VAL A 435 -23.92 26.17 -23.49
N THR A 436 -22.77 25.82 -24.06
CA THR A 436 -21.47 26.29 -23.56
C THR A 436 -21.05 27.52 -24.35
N LEU A 437 -20.98 28.67 -23.68
CA LEU A 437 -20.48 29.90 -24.28
C LEU A 437 -18.99 29.77 -24.63
N LEU A 438 -18.54 30.50 -25.66
CA LEU A 438 -17.20 30.33 -26.23
C LEU A 438 -16.07 30.55 -25.20
N ARG A 439 -16.23 31.48 -24.26
CA ARG A 439 -15.26 31.72 -23.18
C ARG A 439 -15.12 30.51 -22.25
N HIS A 440 -16.24 29.90 -21.89
CA HIS A 440 -16.26 28.66 -21.10
C HIS A 440 -15.61 27.48 -21.82
N TYR A 441 -15.90 27.31 -23.11
CA TYR A 441 -15.28 26.29 -23.95
C TYR A 441 -13.74 26.45 -23.99
N ARG A 442 -13.24 27.68 -24.16
CA ARG A 442 -11.79 27.96 -24.19
C ARG A 442 -11.10 27.73 -22.85
N GLU A 443 -11.77 28.07 -21.76
CA GLU A 443 -11.21 27.96 -20.40
C GLU A 443 -11.45 26.59 -19.76
N GLY A 444 -12.08 25.63 -20.46
CA GLY A 444 -12.37 24.31 -19.87
C GLY A 444 -13.35 24.39 -18.69
N THR A 445 -14.32 25.31 -18.76
CA THR A 445 -15.32 25.49 -17.70
C THR A 445 -16.73 25.37 -18.27
N LEU A 446 -17.72 25.21 -17.39
CA LEU A 446 -19.14 25.23 -17.72
C LEU A 446 -19.91 25.95 -16.61
N LYS A 447 -20.72 26.94 -16.97
CA LYS A 447 -21.68 27.55 -16.05
C LYS A 447 -22.81 26.58 -15.74
N VAL A 448 -23.00 26.30 -14.45
CA VAL A 448 -24.20 25.66 -13.93
C VAL A 448 -25.25 26.76 -13.76
N ARG A 449 -26.37 26.61 -14.46
CA ARG A 449 -27.49 27.54 -14.40
C ARG A 449 -28.12 27.50 -13.02
N LYS A 450 -28.66 28.62 -12.53
CA LYS A 450 -29.38 28.69 -11.25
C LYS A 450 -30.46 27.62 -11.14
N ILE A 451 -31.20 27.41 -12.23
CA ILE A 451 -32.27 26.40 -12.33
C ILE A 451 -31.79 24.95 -12.12
N ASP A 452 -30.51 24.68 -12.36
CA ASP A 452 -29.91 23.34 -12.26
C ASP A 452 -29.06 23.15 -10.99
N GLN A 453 -28.90 24.18 -10.16
CA GLN A 453 -28.09 24.07 -8.93
C GLN A 453 -28.60 22.96 -8.01
N GLY A 454 -29.91 22.72 -7.97
CA GLY A 454 -30.53 21.64 -7.18
C GLY A 454 -30.17 20.22 -7.62
N ILE A 455 -29.51 20.05 -8.77
CA ILE A 455 -28.96 18.75 -9.22
C ILE A 455 -27.71 18.39 -8.39
N PHE A 456 -26.97 19.40 -7.94
CA PHE A 456 -25.75 19.21 -7.17
C PHE A 456 -26.09 19.19 -5.68
N PRO A 457 -25.57 18.25 -4.89
CA PRO A 457 -25.91 18.12 -3.48
C PRO A 457 -25.53 19.41 -2.72
N PRO A 458 -26.50 20.11 -2.09
CA PRO A 458 -26.29 21.43 -1.51
C PRO A 458 -25.48 21.44 -0.20
N GLU A 459 -25.23 20.28 0.42
CA GLU A 459 -24.96 20.21 1.87
C GLU A 459 -23.54 19.80 2.28
N LEU A 460 -22.62 19.48 1.37
CA LEU A 460 -21.43 18.70 1.80
C LEU A 460 -20.04 19.29 1.50
N ALA A 461 -19.84 20.24 0.59
CA ALA A 461 -18.50 20.79 0.32
C ALA A 461 -18.46 22.10 -0.47
N ASP A 462 -17.41 22.90 -0.27
CA ASP A 462 -17.06 24.06 -1.11
C ASP A 462 -16.66 23.65 -2.55
N ILE A 463 -16.21 22.40 -2.71
CA ILE A 463 -15.84 21.80 -3.99
C ILE A 463 -16.35 20.37 -4.02
N THR A 464 -17.13 20.03 -5.05
CA THR A 464 -17.69 18.70 -5.26
C THR A 464 -16.98 18.03 -6.44
N PRO A 465 -16.39 16.83 -6.27
CA PRO A 465 -15.81 16.10 -7.38
C PRO A 465 -16.92 15.55 -8.28
N LEU A 466 -16.72 15.66 -9.60
CA LEU A 466 -17.61 15.13 -10.62
C LEU A 466 -16.87 14.09 -11.46
N LEU A 467 -17.53 12.98 -11.72
CA LEU A 467 -17.08 11.98 -12.69
C LEU A 467 -17.99 12.05 -13.91
N LEU A 468 -17.45 12.56 -15.02
CA LEU A 468 -18.15 12.60 -16.30
C LEU A 468 -17.92 11.28 -17.01
N ILE A 469 -19.00 10.63 -17.46
CA ILE A 469 -18.97 9.34 -18.16
C ILE A 469 -19.52 9.56 -19.56
N LEU A 470 -18.70 9.35 -20.58
CA LEU A 470 -19.11 9.43 -21.97
C LEU A 470 -19.89 8.19 -22.40
N PRO A 471 -20.72 8.25 -23.46
CA PRO A 471 -21.51 7.10 -23.93
C PRO A 471 -20.68 5.85 -24.30
N HIS A 472 -19.41 6.03 -24.68
CA HIS A 472 -18.47 4.94 -24.98
C HIS A 472 -17.69 4.44 -23.75
N GLY A 473 -17.99 4.96 -22.55
CA GLY A 473 -17.42 4.50 -21.28
C GLY A 473 -16.13 5.17 -20.85
N GLU A 474 -15.61 6.15 -21.59
CA GLU A 474 -14.49 6.97 -21.10
C GLU A 474 -14.95 7.89 -19.97
N THR A 475 -14.04 8.12 -19.02
CA THR A 475 -14.31 8.93 -17.84
C THR A 475 -13.38 10.12 -17.74
N TYR A 476 -13.93 11.26 -17.31
CA TYR A 476 -13.20 12.50 -17.07
C TYR A 476 -13.50 13.00 -15.67
N SER A 477 -12.47 13.42 -14.95
CA SER A 477 -12.63 14.08 -13.67
C SER A 477 -12.85 15.57 -13.88
N ALA A 478 -13.91 16.10 -13.29
CA ALA A 478 -14.20 17.51 -13.23
C ALA A 478 -14.56 17.89 -11.79
N TRP A 479 -14.73 19.18 -11.54
CA TRP A 479 -15.00 19.69 -10.20
C TRP A 479 -16.07 20.77 -10.27
N PHE A 480 -17.05 20.70 -9.38
CA PHE A 480 -18.06 21.73 -9.22
C PHE A 480 -17.74 22.62 -8.03
N THR A 481 -17.79 23.93 -8.23
CA THR A 481 -17.74 24.91 -7.14
C THR A 481 -19.04 25.70 -7.07
N PRO A 482 -19.80 25.61 -5.95
CA PRO A 482 -21.01 26.40 -5.75
C PRO A 482 -20.73 27.92 -5.75
N LYS A 483 -19.54 28.32 -5.26
CA LYS A 483 -19.12 29.73 -5.10
C LYS A 483 -19.28 30.55 -6.40
N PHE A 484 -18.94 29.96 -7.53
CA PHE A 484 -19.09 30.58 -8.85
C PHE A 484 -20.15 29.87 -9.71
N SER A 485 -20.78 28.82 -9.18
CA SER A 485 -21.65 27.91 -9.94
C SER A 485 -20.98 27.40 -11.22
N LEU A 486 -19.72 26.95 -11.10
CA LEU A 486 -18.91 26.50 -12.22
C LEU A 486 -18.55 25.03 -12.08
N VAL A 487 -18.61 24.31 -13.20
CA VAL A 487 -17.83 23.09 -13.40
C VAL A 487 -16.51 23.48 -14.05
N VAL A 488 -15.42 22.95 -13.52
CA VAL A 488 -14.04 23.24 -13.91
C VAL A 488 -13.34 21.92 -14.25
N GLY A 489 -12.30 21.95 -15.10
CA GLY A 489 -11.52 20.76 -15.46
C GLY A 489 -11.96 20.10 -16.78
N LEU A 490 -12.66 20.85 -17.62
CA LEU A 490 -13.24 20.35 -18.88
C LEU A 490 -12.30 20.56 -20.08
N GLU A 491 -11.07 21.01 -19.89
CA GLU A 491 -10.12 21.29 -20.98
C GLU A 491 -9.91 20.05 -21.86
N ARG A 492 -9.71 18.88 -21.23
CA ARG A 492 -9.54 17.60 -21.94
C ARG A 492 -10.84 17.07 -22.54
N PHE A 493 -11.98 17.45 -21.96
CA PHE A 493 -13.29 17.04 -22.45
C PHE A 493 -13.70 17.84 -23.69
N TYR A 494 -13.23 19.09 -23.82
CA TYR A 494 -13.49 19.98 -24.95
C TYR A 494 -12.48 19.87 -26.09
N ALA A 495 -11.30 19.30 -25.82
CA ALA A 495 -10.25 19.01 -26.81
C ALA A 495 -10.63 17.81 -27.68
#